data_AF-A0A174WVR7-F1
#
_entry.id   AF-A0A174WVR7-F1
#
_cell.length_a   1.000
_cell.length_b   1.000
_cell.length_c   1.000
_cell.angle_alpha   90.00
_cell.angle_beta   90.00
_cell.angle_gamma   90.00
#
_symmetry.space_group_name_H-M   'P 1'
#
loop_
_entity.id
_entity.type
_entity.pdbx_description
1 polymer ?
#
loop_
_entity_poly.entity_id
_entity_poly.type
_entity_poly.pdbx_seq_one_letter_code
_entity_poly.pdbx_strand_id
1 'polypeptide(L)' 'MMLEPPMNQLLKQVPSRYMLVNVVAQRARQVASEAEDAGIPLDDKPVTIAIREVAEGKVELNDEE' A
#
# COMPACT_ATOMS: atom_id res chain seq x y z
N MET A 1 -1.23 -16.28 -8.60
CA MET A 1 0.00 -15.94 -7.87
C MET A 1 -0.40 -15.62 -6.44
N MET A 2 0.31 -16.14 -5.43
CA MET A 2 0.07 -15.77 -4.03
C MET A 2 0.33 -14.27 -3.82
N LEU A 3 -0.37 -13.68 -2.86
CA LEU A 3 -0.08 -12.33 -2.37
C LEU A 3 1.24 -12.39 -1.60
N GLU A 4 2.29 -11.81 -2.18
CA GLU A 4 3.56 -11.53 -1.53
C GLU A 4 3.60 -10.03 -1.23
N PRO A 5 3.88 -9.59 0.01
CA PRO A 5 4.00 -10.36 1.26
C PRO A 5 2.70 -11.01 1.78
N PRO A 6 2.80 -12.03 2.66
CA PRO A 6 1.65 -12.71 3.21
C PRO A 6 0.81 -11.84 4.14
N MET A 7 -0.50 -12.12 4.20
CA MET A 7 -1.47 -11.32 4.98
C MET A 7 -1.10 -11.14 6.45
N ASN A 8 -0.46 -12.12 7.08
CA ASN A 8 -0.04 -12.02 8.47
C ASN A 8 1.04 -10.96 8.72
N GLN A 9 1.84 -10.61 7.71
CA GLN A 9 2.79 -9.51 7.80
C GLN A 9 2.08 -8.15 7.68
N LEU A 10 1.14 -8.04 6.74
CA LEU A 10 0.35 -6.82 6.55
C LEU A 10 -0.47 -6.48 7.80
N LEU A 11 -1.05 -7.49 8.45
CA LEU A 11 -1.85 -7.32 9.65
C LEU A 11 -1.04 -6.94 10.91
N LYS A 12 0.30 -7.01 10.87
CA LYS A 12 1.14 -6.44 11.95
C LYS A 12 1.16 -4.92 11.92
N GLN A 13 0.93 -4.35 10.74
CA GLN A 13 0.99 -2.91 10.49
C GLN A 13 -0.41 -2.30 10.48
N VAL A 14 -1.39 -3.02 9.91
CA VAL A 14 -2.78 -2.59 9.85
C VAL A 14 -3.69 -3.65 10.48
N PRO A 15 -4.24 -3.43 11.69
CA PRO A 15 -4.85 -4.50 12.48
C PRO A 15 -6.20 -5.01 11.94
N SER A 16 -6.79 -4.32 10.97
CA SER A 16 -8.06 -4.69 10.34
C SER A 16 -7.88 -4.97 8.85
N ARG A 17 -8.41 -6.09 8.36
CA ARG A 17 -8.41 -6.42 6.93
C ARG A 17 -9.19 -5.40 6.10
N TYR A 18 -10.27 -4.87 6.65
CA TYR A 18 -11.07 -3.83 5.97
C TYR A 18 -10.31 -2.52 5.88
N MET A 19 -9.63 -2.13 6.98
CA MET A 19 -8.76 -0.96 6.99
C MET A 19 -7.58 -1.13 6.03
N LEU A 20 -6.95 -2.31 6.00
CA LEU A 20 -5.86 -2.62 5.08
C LEU A 20 -6.26 -2.40 3.61
N VAL A 21 -7.49 -2.77 3.22
CA VAL A 21 -8.00 -2.52 1.86
C VAL A 21 -8.03 -1.01 1.57
N ASN A 22 -8.52 -0.20 2.51
CA ASN A 22 -8.58 1.26 2.34
C ASN A 22 -7.19 1.89 2.26
N VAL A 23 -6.29 1.50 3.17
CA VAL A 23 -4.90 2.00 3.22
C VAL A 23 -4.15 1.66 1.94
N VAL A 24 -4.21 0.40 1.50
CA VAL A 24 -3.56 -0.04 0.25
C VAL A 24 -4.15 0.68 -0.96
N ALA A 25 -5.48 0.83 -1.04
CA ALA A 25 -6.13 1.51 -2.17
C ALA A 25 -5.80 3.02 -2.21
N GLN A 26 -5.70 3.67 -1.05
CA GLN A 26 -5.26 5.05 -0.97
C GLN A 26 -3.81 5.19 -1.40
N ARG A 27 -2.90 4.39 -0.84
CA ARG A 27 -1.47 4.47 -1.16
C ARG A 27 -1.18 4.13 -2.62
N ALA A 28 -1.87 3.14 -3.19
CA ALA A 28 -1.73 2.80 -4.61
C ALA A 28 -2.10 3.96 -5.54
N ARG A 29 -3.11 4.77 -5.19
CA ARG A 29 -3.47 5.97 -5.96
C ARG A 29 -2.40 7.06 -5.85
N GLN A 30 -1.81 7.24 -4.66
CA GLN A 30 -0.68 8.17 -4.47
C GLN A 30 0.52 7.75 -5.33
N VAL A 31 0.93 6.49 -5.25
CA VAL A 31 2.04 5.94 -6.07
C VAL A 31 1.79 6.14 -7.57
N ALA A 32 0.56 5.93 -8.04
CA ALA A 32 0.21 6.15 -9.43
C ALA A 32 0.29 7.63 -9.83
N SER A 33 -0.24 8.54 -9.00
CA SER A 33 -0.18 9.99 -9.22
C SER A 33 1.25 10.49 -9.21
N GLU A 34 2.06 10.09 -8.22
CA GLU A 34 3.48 10.47 -8.10
C GLU A 34 4.28 10.07 -9.36
N ALA A 35 4.02 8.87 -9.89
CA ALA A 35 4.66 8.39 -11.12
C ALA A 35 4.22 9.17 -12.37
N GLU A 36 2.93 9.47 -12.47
CA GLU A 36 2.36 10.28 -13.56
C GLU A 36 2.92 11.70 -13.53
N ASP A 37 2.92 12.35 -12.36
CA ASP A 37 3.44 13.70 -12.15
C ASP A 37 4.95 13.80 -12.44
N ALA A 38 5.71 12.75 -12.11
CA ALA A 38 7.14 12.66 -12.40
C ALA A 38 7.44 12.25 -13.85
N GLY A 39 6.45 11.77 -14.61
CA GLY A 39 6.63 11.22 -15.95
C GLY A 39 7.47 9.95 -16.00
N ILE A 40 7.54 9.20 -14.90
CA ILE A 40 8.35 7.99 -14.76
C ILE A 40 7.44 6.76 -14.82
N PRO A 41 7.67 5.80 -15.74
CA PRO A 41 6.90 4.57 -15.76
C PRO A 41 7.23 3.70 -14.53
N LEU A 42 6.21 3.07 -13.97
CA LEU A 42 6.37 2.10 -12.88
C LEU A 42 6.64 0.69 -13.44
N ASP A 43 7.64 0.02 -12.86
CA ASP A 43 7.95 -1.38 -13.18
C ASP A 43 6.93 -2.36 -12.59
N ASP A 44 6.41 -2.03 -11.41
CA ASP A 44 5.41 -2.81 -10.68
C ASP A 44 4.07 -2.08 -10.64
N LYS A 45 2.98 -2.84 -10.50
CA LYS A 45 1.65 -2.25 -10.32
C LYS A 45 1.63 -1.38 -9.05
N PRO A 46 0.97 -0.21 -9.04
CA PRO A 46 0.90 0.64 -7.85
C PRO A 46 0.37 -0.08 -6.60
N VAL A 47 -0.56 -1.01 -6.77
CA VAL A 47 -1.10 -1.85 -5.68
C VAL A 47 -0.02 -2.79 -5.11
N THR A 48 0.84 -3.36 -5.96
CA THR A 48 1.95 -4.21 -5.51
C THR A 48 2.96 -3.41 -4.70
N ILE A 49 3.28 -2.19 -5.16
CA ILE A 49 4.18 -1.27 -4.45
C ILE A 49 3.57 -0.90 -3.09
N ALA A 50 2.30 -0.49 -3.07
CA ALA A 50 1.59 -0.13 -1.85
C ALA A 50 1.54 -1.28 -0.82
N ILE A 51 1.31 -2.53 -1.24
CA ILE A 51 1.33 -3.70 -0.34
C ILE A 51 2.71 -3.86 0.31
N ARG A 52 3.80 -3.68 -0.46
CA ARG A 52 5.17 -3.77 0.07
C ARG A 52 5.47 -2.63 1.05
N GLU A 53 5.09 -1.40 0.72
CA GLU A 53 5.26 -0.24 1.61
C GLU A 53 4.49 -0.39 2.92
N VAL A 54 3.27 -0.94 2.86
CA VAL A 54 2.50 -1.28 4.07
C VAL A 54 3.26 -2.29 4.91
N ALA A 55 3.77 -3.38 4.32
CA ALA A 55 4.53 -4.39 5.07
C ALA A 55 5.80 -3.81 5.71
N GLU A 56 6.45 -2.86 5.04
CA GLU A 56 7.63 -2.13 5.54
C GLU A 56 7.28 -1.09 6.63
N GLY A 57 5.99 -0.84 6.89
CA GLY A 57 5.55 0.16 7.88
C GLY A 57 5.73 1.61 7.39
N LYS A 58 5.77 1.84 6.07
CA LYS A 58 5.96 3.16 5.46
C LYS A 58 4.66 3.94 5.25
N VAL A 59 3.53 3.44 5.75
CA VAL A 59 2.23 4.11 5.65
C VAL A 59 1.85 4.69 7.01
N GLU A 60 1.40 5.94 7.02
CA GLU A 60 0.83 6.56 8.21
C GLU A 60 -0.65 6.20 8.31
N LEU A 61 -1.05 5.66 9.46
CA LEU A 61 -2.45 5.47 9.81
C LEU A 61 -2.91 6.75 10.50
N ASN A 62 -3.63 7.59 9.76
CA ASN A 62 -4.33 8.72 10.37
C ASN A 62 -5.57 8.16 11.05
N ASP A 63 -5.45 7.84 12.33
CA ASP A 63 -6.60 7.65 13.20
C ASP A 63 -7.18 9.04 13.45
N GLU A 64 -8.20 9.43 12.67
CA GLU A 64 -9.04 10.58 13.03
C GLU A 64 -9.77 10.22 14.34
N GLU A 65 -9.31 10.79 15.46
CA GLU A 65 -10.06 10.86 16.74
C GLU A 65 -11.29 11.79 16.62
#